data_AF-A0A950UVZ4-F1
#
_entry.id   AF-A0A950UVZ4-F1
#
_cell.length_a   1.000
_cell.length_b   1.000
_cell.length_c   1.000
_cell.angle_alpha   90.00
_cell.angle_beta   90.00
_cell.angle_gamma   90.00
#
_symmetry.space_group_name_H-M   'P 1'
#
loop_
_entity.id
_entity.type
_entity.pdbx_description
1 polymer ?
#
loop_
_entity_poly.entity_id
_entity_poly.type
_entity_poly.pdbx_seq_one_letter_code
_entity_poly.pdbx_strand_id
1 'polypeptide(L)'
;MTQTQPVPKASSKVYALQGTLLEACSCRTLCRCWIGEDPDGGSCDAFLAYHIDKGEIKGVDVSGLNYVQVVKIPGNVLTPQSWKR
;
A
#
# COMPACT_ATOMS: atom_id res chain seq x y z
N MET A 1 20.06 33.31 10.78
CA MET A 1 20.46 32.85 9.42
C MET A 1 19.41 31.87 8.94
N THR A 2 18.32 32.38 8.36
CA THR A 2 17.21 31.54 7.88
C THR A 2 17.49 31.21 6.42
N GLN A 3 17.90 29.97 6.14
CA GLN A 3 18.12 29.51 4.78
C GLN A 3 16.77 29.25 4.13
N THR A 4 16.38 30.11 3.19
CA THR A 4 15.21 29.88 2.34
C THR A 4 15.55 28.73 1.38
N GLN A 5 14.97 27.55 1.62
CA GLN A 5 15.10 26.44 0.68
C GLN A 5 14.35 26.79 -0.62
N PRO A 6 14.93 26.54 -1.81
CA PRO A 6 14.25 26.76 -3.07
C PRO A 6 13.05 25.82 -3.21
N VAL A 7 11.91 26.35 -3.67
CA VAL A 7 10.73 25.55 -4.00
C VAL A 7 11.07 24.63 -5.18
N PRO A 8 10.97 23.30 -5.03
CA PRO A 8 11.26 22.36 -6.12
C PRO A 8 10.39 22.64 -7.34
N LYS A 9 11.01 22.62 -8.52
CA LYS A 9 10.33 22.75 -9.82
C LYS A 9 9.43 21.51 -10.00
N ALA A 10 8.14 21.73 -10.26
CA ALA A 10 7.16 20.66 -10.35
C ALA A 10 7.59 19.57 -11.36
N SER A 11 7.87 18.38 -10.85
CA SER A 11 7.99 17.16 -11.65
C SER A 11 6.66 16.89 -12.35
N SER A 12 6.70 16.51 -13.63
CA SER A 12 5.49 16.07 -14.36
C SER A 12 4.94 14.74 -13.83
N LYS A 13 5.67 14.06 -12.94
CA LYS A 13 5.24 12.81 -12.32
C LYS A 13 4.39 13.09 -11.09
N VAL A 14 3.15 12.59 -11.12
CA VAL A 14 2.24 12.67 -9.95
C VAL A 14 2.74 11.79 -8.81
N TYR A 15 3.30 10.62 -9.13
CA TYR A 15 3.92 9.69 -8.19
C TYR A 15 5.19 9.10 -8.81
N ALA A 16 6.26 9.02 -8.04
CA ALA A 16 7.43 8.22 -8.37
C ALA A 16 7.95 7.62 -7.05
N LEU A 17 7.69 6.34 -6.81
CA LEU A 17 8.02 5.66 -5.55
C LEU A 17 8.84 4.41 -5.85
N GLN A 18 9.94 4.24 -5.13
CA GLN A 18 10.76 3.03 -5.08
C GLN A 18 10.89 2.61 -3.62
N GLY A 19 10.74 1.32 -3.36
CA GLY A 19 10.72 0.82 -2.00
C GLY A 19 10.58 -0.69 -1.92
N THR A 20 10.36 -1.16 -0.70
CA THR A 20 10.09 -2.56 -0.38
C THR A 20 8.65 -2.71 0.11
N LEU A 21 7.97 -3.74 -0.38
CA LEU A 21 6.65 -4.14 0.10
C LEU A 21 6.78 -5.32 1.07
N LEU A 22 6.16 -5.17 2.24
CA LEU A 22 5.88 -6.25 3.17
C LEU A 22 4.37 -6.45 3.22
N GLU A 23 3.93 -7.65 2.90
CA GLU A 23 2.54 -8.06 2.99
C GLU A 23 2.42 -9.28 3.91
N ALA A 24 1.45 -9.23 4.82
CA ALA A 24 1.14 -10.35 5.70
C ALA A 24 -0.36 -10.36 6.01
N CYS A 25 -0.86 -11.55 6.30
CA CYS A 25 -2.27 -11.75 6.61
C CYS A 25 -2.50 -12.90 7.60
N SER A 26 -3.73 -13.01 8.09
CA SER A 26 -4.17 -14.05 9.02
C SER A 26 -4.34 -15.44 8.40
N CYS A 27 -4.11 -15.62 7.10
CA CYS A 27 -4.25 -16.93 6.44
C CYS A 27 -3.05 -17.85 6.72
N ARG A 28 -3.24 -19.16 6.58
CA ARG A 28 -2.21 -20.17 6.93
C ARG A 28 -1.17 -20.40 5.83
N THR A 29 -1.41 -19.92 4.61
CA THR A 29 -0.53 -20.09 3.46
C THR A 29 -0.25 -18.75 2.78
N LEU A 30 0.52 -18.79 1.68
CA LEU A 30 0.69 -17.64 0.78
C LEU A 30 -0.66 -17.00 0.45
N CYS A 31 -0.61 -15.69 0.23
CA CYS A 31 -1.75 -14.79 0.25
C CYS A 31 -2.76 -15.13 -0.86
N ARG A 32 -3.69 -16.03 -0.55
CA ARG A 32 -4.58 -16.68 -1.52
C ARG A 32 -5.64 -15.74 -2.11
N CYS A 33 -5.97 -14.65 -1.41
CA CYS A 33 -6.87 -13.63 -1.94
C CYS A 33 -6.33 -12.96 -3.23
N TRP A 34 -5.01 -12.95 -3.45
CA TRP A 34 -4.41 -12.45 -4.70
C TRP A 34 -4.83 -13.22 -5.94
N ILE A 35 -5.10 -14.52 -5.78
CA ILE A 35 -5.52 -15.40 -6.88
C ILE A 35 -7.04 -15.63 -6.88
N GLY A 36 -7.78 -14.88 -6.07
CA GLY A 36 -9.24 -14.97 -6.01
C GLY A 36 -9.77 -16.18 -5.24
N GLU A 37 -8.93 -16.81 -4.43
CA GLU A 37 -9.34 -17.88 -3.51
C GLU A 37 -9.96 -17.28 -2.24
N ASP A 38 -10.81 -18.08 -1.58
CA ASP A 38 -11.42 -17.68 -0.31
C ASP A 38 -10.36 -17.42 0.76
N PRO A 39 -10.55 -16.48 1.70
CA PRO A 39 -9.67 -16.39 2.85
C PRO A 39 -9.80 -17.63 3.74
N ASP A 40 -8.72 -17.97 4.45
CA ASP A 40 -8.78 -19.02 5.47
C ASP A 40 -9.73 -18.62 6.60
N GLY A 41 -10.56 -19.55 7.07
CA GLY A 41 -11.53 -19.26 8.12
C GLY A 41 -12.65 -18.30 7.69
N GLY A 42 -12.80 -18.00 6.39
CA GLY A 42 -13.89 -17.19 5.84
C GLY A 42 -13.70 -15.67 5.94
N SER A 43 -12.65 -15.19 6.60
CA SER A 43 -12.24 -13.78 6.56
C SER A 43 -10.74 -13.64 6.72
N CYS A 44 -10.17 -12.55 6.21
CA CYS A 44 -8.74 -12.27 6.30
C CYS A 44 -8.51 -10.88 6.88
N ASP A 45 -7.66 -10.82 7.91
CA ASP A 45 -7.10 -9.60 8.47
C ASP A 45 -5.68 -9.46 7.93
N ALA A 46 -5.40 -8.38 7.22
CA ALA A 46 -4.14 -8.19 6.51
C ALA A 46 -3.58 -6.80 6.70
N PHE A 47 -2.29 -6.67 6.40
CA PHE A 47 -1.68 -5.37 6.15
C PHE A 47 -0.76 -5.41 4.93
N LEU A 48 -0.67 -4.26 4.26
CA LEU A 48 0.34 -3.98 3.24
C LEU A 48 1.16 -2.80 3.73
N ALA A 49 2.43 -3.05 4.02
CA ALA A 49 3.37 -2.06 4.50
C ALA A 49 4.43 -1.80 3.42
N TYR A 50 4.51 -0.56 2.96
CA TYR A 50 5.55 -0.08 2.06
C TYR A 50 6.55 0.78 2.82
N HIS A 51 7.82 0.40 2.79
CA HIS A 51 8.91 1.31 3.11
C HIS A 51 9.36 2.01 1.83
N ILE A 52 9.29 3.34 1.79
CA ILE A 52 9.69 4.11 0.61
C ILE A 52 11.19 4.45 0.74
N ASP A 53 12.04 3.75 0.01
CA ASP A 53 13.48 4.04 -0.03
C ASP A 53 13.76 5.40 -0.69
N LYS A 54 13.06 5.66 -1.81
CA LYS A 54 13.12 6.93 -2.56
C LYS A 54 11.75 7.23 -3.15
N GLY A 55 11.21 8.42 -2.92
CA GLY A 55 9.95 8.76 -3.56
C GLY A 55 9.53 10.21 -3.52
N GLU A 56 8.70 10.57 -4.49
CA GLU A 56 8.09 11.89 -4.61
C GLU A 56 6.60 11.76 -4.95
N ILE A 57 5.78 12.60 -4.33
CA ILE A 57 4.35 12.77 -4.63
C ILE A 57 4.10 14.24 -4.96
N LYS A 58 3.81 14.55 -6.23
CA LYS A 58 3.55 15.92 -6.70
C LYS A 58 4.59 16.95 -6.22
N GLY A 59 5.88 16.64 -6.30
CA GLY A 59 6.95 17.52 -5.81
C GLY A 59 7.28 17.41 -4.32
N VAL A 60 6.51 16.64 -3.54
CA VAL A 60 6.77 16.42 -2.11
C VAL A 60 7.64 15.17 -1.95
N ASP A 61 8.83 15.34 -1.38
CA ASP A 61 9.69 14.21 -1.01
C ASP A 61 9.04 13.39 0.12
N VAL A 62 8.94 12.09 -0.11
CA VAL A 62 8.38 11.10 0.83
C VAL A 62 9.38 9.97 1.11
N SER A 63 10.65 10.16 0.75
CA SER A 63 11.72 9.19 1.00
C SER A 63 11.89 8.94 2.50
N GLY A 64 12.11 7.67 2.87
CA GLY A 64 12.24 7.21 4.26
C GLY A 64 10.92 7.05 5.00
N LEU A 65 9.78 7.43 4.41
CA LEU A 65 8.46 7.23 5.04
C LEU A 65 7.95 5.80 4.86
N ASN A 66 7.07 5.41 5.78
CA ASN A 66 6.33 4.16 5.70
C ASN A 66 4.86 4.44 5.39
N TYR A 67 4.29 3.65 4.49
CA TYR A 67 2.86 3.65 4.18
C TYR A 67 2.29 2.29 4.54
N VAL A 68 1.29 2.24 5.43
CA VAL A 68 0.67 0.99 5.86
C VAL A 68 -0.83 1.06 5.62
N GLN A 69 -1.36 0.05 4.94
CA GLN A 69 -2.79 -0.20 4.84
C GLN A 69 -3.15 -1.36 5.76
N VAL A 70 -4.20 -1.19 6.57
CA VAL A 70 -4.82 -2.28 7.32
C VAL A 70 -6.09 -2.67 6.57
N VAL A 71 -6.22 -3.94 6.23
CA VAL A 71 -7.24 -4.43 5.31
C VAL A 71 -8.06 -5.52 5.98
N LYS A 72 -9.39 -5.37 5.93
CA LYS A 72 -10.34 -6.44 6.27
C LYS A 72 -10.93 -7.01 4.99
N ILE A 73 -10.79 -8.31 4.81
CA ILE A 73 -11.37 -9.05 3.68
C ILE A 73 -12.43 -10.00 4.25
N PRO A 74 -13.74 -9.67 4.14
CA PRO A 74 -14.80 -10.44 4.79
C PRO A 74 -15.26 -11.69 4.01
N GLY A 75 -14.54 -12.07 2.95
CA GLY A 75 -14.87 -13.20 2.07
C GLY A 75 -14.13 -13.10 0.74
N ASN A 76 -14.55 -13.88 -0.25
CA ASN A 76 -13.90 -13.88 -1.56
C ASN A 76 -13.92 -12.50 -2.23
N VAL A 77 -12.75 -11.98 -2.62
CA VAL A 77 -12.61 -10.66 -3.25
C VAL A 77 -13.27 -10.60 -4.63
N LEU A 78 -13.38 -11.73 -5.35
CA LEU A 78 -14.00 -11.82 -6.68
C LEU A 78 -15.51 -12.05 -6.64
N THR A 79 -16.13 -12.16 -5.45
CA THR A 79 -17.60 -12.15 -5.36
C THR A 79 -18.14 -10.86 -5.98
N PRO A 80 -19.15 -10.92 -6.86
CA PRO A 80 -19.74 -9.72 -7.44
C PRO A 80 -20.15 -8.71 -6.38
N GLN A 81 -19.71 -7.45 -6.53
CA GLN A 81 -19.99 -6.34 -5.60
C GLN A 81 -19.45 -6.55 -4.17
N SER A 82 -18.40 -7.36 -3.99
CA SER A 82 -17.74 -7.57 -2.68
C SER A 82 -17.31 -6.28 -1.97
N TRP A 83 -16.97 -5.24 -2.72
CA TRP A 83 -16.52 -3.93 -2.22
C TRP A 83 -17.63 -3.00 -1.71
N LYS A 84 -18.91 -3.36 -1.89
CA LYS A 84 -20.05 -2.55 -1.42
C LYS A 84 -20.57 -2.96 -0.04
N ARG A 85 -19.97 -3.98 0.58
CA ARG A 85 -20.41 -4.53 1.85
C ARG A 85 -20.03 -3.64 3.03
#